data_AF-X8JRJ3-F1
#
_entry.id   AF-X8JRJ3-F1
#
_cell.length_a   1.000
_cell.length_b   1.000
_cell.length_c   1.000
_cell.angle_alpha   90.00
_cell.angle_beta   90.00
_cell.angle_gamma   90.00
#
_symmetry.space_group_name_H-M   'P 1'
#
loop_
_entity.id
_entity.type
_entity.pdbx_description
1 polymer ?
#
loop_
_entity_poly.entity_id
_entity_poly.type
_entity_poly.pdbx_seq_one_letter_code
_entity_poly.pdbx_strand_id
1 'polypeptide(L)'
;MPKALPQDTLNNVLSLLDSDESHAGIINKTGVSSAYITKVTHKYRPHLKRSKGGRPRKLNPTATRYAVRLVTQGSKVGTKQAARTLSTLTGESISAETVRRALKEGGLRAVKKAWKPKAIPGHAKE
;
A
#
# COMPACT_ATOMS: atom_id res chain seq x y z
N MET A 1 12.72 -32.71 23.34
CA MET A 1 13.08 -31.29 23.10
C MET A 1 13.78 -31.21 21.75
N PRO A 2 13.43 -30.27 20.84
CA PRO A 2 14.18 -30.12 19.59
C PRO A 2 15.63 -29.72 19.89
N LYS A 3 16.58 -30.34 19.20
CA LYS A 3 18.02 -30.18 19.42
C LYS A 3 18.42 -28.76 19.03
N ALA A 4 19.15 -28.06 19.92
CA ALA A 4 19.71 -26.75 19.60
C ALA A 4 20.71 -26.88 18.46
N LEU A 5 20.64 -25.98 17.47
CA LEU A 5 21.63 -25.92 16.40
C LEU A 5 23.00 -25.52 16.96
N PRO A 6 24.10 -25.97 16.33
CA PRO A 6 25.46 -25.62 16.75
C PRO A 6 25.67 -24.10 16.83
N GLN A 7 26.49 -23.64 17.79
CA GLN A 7 26.79 -22.22 17.95
C GLN A 7 27.45 -21.61 16.71
N ASP A 8 28.28 -22.37 16.01
CA ASP A 8 28.94 -21.94 14.78
C ASP A 8 27.93 -21.61 13.67
N THR A 9 26.86 -22.40 13.58
CA THR A 9 25.77 -22.14 12.62
C THR A 9 25.05 -20.83 12.94
N LEU A 10 24.84 -20.53 14.23
CA LEU A 10 24.24 -19.27 14.66
C LEU A 10 25.16 -18.09 14.33
N ASN A 11 26.46 -18.19 14.60
CA ASN A 11 27.42 -17.12 14.30
C ASN A 11 27.52 -16.83 12.81
N ASN A 12 27.54 -17.89 11.97
CA ASN A 12 27.52 -17.75 10.51
C ASN A 12 26.25 -17.05 10.02
N VAL A 13 25.07 -17.41 10.54
CA VAL A 13 23.81 -16.75 10.17
C VAL A 13 23.80 -15.29 10.60
N LEU A 14 24.32 -14.95 11.79
CA LEU A 14 24.42 -13.56 12.23
C LEU A 14 25.35 -12.73 11.35
N SER A 15 26.51 -13.27 11.00
CA SER A 15 27.47 -12.62 10.09
C SER A 15 26.85 -12.33 8.72
N LEU A 16 26.11 -13.29 8.16
CA LEU A 16 25.42 -13.11 6.89
C LEU A 16 24.28 -12.08 6.98
N LEU A 17 23.53 -12.06 8.08
CA LEU A 17 22.49 -11.04 8.32
C LEU A 17 23.08 -9.63 8.43
N ASP A 18 24.24 -9.49 9.08
CA ASP A 18 24.94 -8.21 9.23
C ASP A 18 25.55 -7.74 7.89
N SER A 19 25.77 -8.68 6.95
CA SER A 19 26.20 -8.40 5.57
C SER A 19 25.04 -8.10 4.60
N ASP A 20 23.82 -7.92 5.11
CA ASP A 20 22.58 -7.65 4.35
C ASP A 20 22.22 -8.74 3.30
N GLU A 21 22.60 -9.98 3.55
CA GLU A 21 22.24 -11.10 2.68
C GLU A 21 20.75 -11.45 2.80
N SER A 22 20.15 -11.77 1.64
CA SER A 22 18.75 -12.19 1.62
C SER A 22 18.54 -13.51 2.35
N HIS A 23 17.37 -13.72 2.96
CA HIS A 23 17.04 -15.00 3.60
C HIS A 23 17.22 -16.19 2.65
N ALA A 24 16.88 -16.04 1.37
CA ALA A 24 17.10 -17.08 0.36
C ALA A 24 18.59 -17.38 0.16
N GLY A 25 19.44 -16.34 0.09
CA GLY A 25 20.89 -16.50 0.02
C GLY A 25 21.48 -17.19 1.25
N ILE A 26 21.00 -16.83 2.45
CA ILE A 26 21.41 -17.48 3.70
C ILE A 26 21.03 -18.95 3.71
N ILE A 27 19.80 -19.30 3.31
CA ILE A 27 19.34 -20.70 3.20
C ILE A 27 20.26 -21.49 2.27
N ASN A 28 20.60 -20.94 1.10
CA ASN A 28 21.47 -21.61 0.14
C ASN A 28 22.89 -21.83 0.67
N LYS A 29 23.42 -20.89 1.47
CA LYS A 29 24.79 -20.96 2.02
C LYS A 29 24.90 -21.86 3.26
N THR A 30 23.85 -21.93 4.08
CA THR A 30 23.92 -22.54 5.42
C THR A 30 23.01 -23.76 5.60
N GLY A 31 22.04 -23.96 4.71
CA GLY A 31 21.06 -25.04 4.80
C GLY A 31 20.04 -24.90 5.94
N VAL A 32 20.07 -23.81 6.72
CA VAL A 32 19.08 -23.59 7.79
C VAL A 32 17.73 -23.16 7.24
N SER A 33 16.67 -23.49 7.96
CA SER A 33 15.30 -23.15 7.56
C SER A 33 15.03 -21.64 7.66
N SER A 34 14.15 -21.14 6.79
CA SER A 34 13.69 -19.74 6.81
C SER A 34 13.06 -19.34 8.16
N ALA A 35 12.39 -20.29 8.83
CA ALA A 35 11.82 -20.09 10.16
C ALA A 35 12.90 -19.87 11.23
N TYR A 36 14.01 -20.62 11.15
CA TYR A 36 15.13 -20.45 12.06
C TYR A 36 15.80 -19.08 11.87
N ILE A 37 16.08 -18.69 10.63
CA ILE A 37 16.64 -17.37 10.30
C ILE A 37 15.75 -16.27 10.87
N THR A 38 14.44 -16.34 10.60
CA THR A 38 13.45 -15.40 11.14
C THR A 38 13.54 -15.30 12.67
N LYS A 39 13.57 -16.43 13.38
CA LYS A 39 13.68 -16.45 14.84
C LYS A 39 14.98 -15.81 15.34
N VAL A 40 16.11 -16.10 14.68
CA VAL A 40 17.42 -15.52 15.00
C VAL A 40 17.43 -14.02 14.77
N THR A 41 16.93 -13.55 13.62
CA THR A 41 16.82 -12.12 13.31
C THR A 41 15.98 -11.39 14.36
N HIS A 42 14.80 -11.91 14.72
CA HIS A 42 13.96 -11.30 15.75
C HIS A 42 14.63 -11.26 17.13
N LYS A 43 15.39 -12.29 17.50
CA LYS A 43 16.03 -12.39 18.81
C LYS A 43 17.28 -11.50 18.94
N TYR A 44 18.14 -11.49 17.92
CA TYR A 44 19.47 -10.86 18.02
C TYR A 44 19.64 -9.59 17.18
N ARG A 45 18.77 -9.36 16.19
CA ARG A 45 18.83 -8.21 15.26
C ARG A 45 17.43 -7.59 15.04
N PRO A 46 16.72 -7.17 16.10
CA PRO A 46 15.36 -6.62 15.96
C PRO A 46 15.30 -5.32 15.17
N HIS A 47 16.44 -4.64 15.00
CA HIS A 47 16.55 -3.38 14.25
C HIS A 47 16.58 -3.59 12.73
N LEU A 48 16.87 -4.80 12.24
CA LEU A 48 16.87 -5.10 10.81
C LEU A 48 15.43 -5.01 10.28
N LYS A 49 15.16 -3.96 9.49
CA LYS A 49 13.85 -3.72 8.90
C LYS A 49 13.59 -4.76 7.81
N ARG A 50 12.62 -5.63 8.04
CA ARG A 50 12.11 -6.51 6.99
C ARG A 50 11.21 -5.73 6.05
N SER A 51 11.31 -6.01 4.76
CA SER A 51 10.26 -5.62 3.83
C SER A 51 8.94 -6.24 4.31
N LYS A 52 7.92 -5.41 4.52
CA LYS A 52 6.55 -5.89 4.84
C LYS A 52 5.94 -6.72 3.70
N GLY A 53 6.62 -6.79 2.55
CA GLY A 53 6.13 -7.45 1.36
C GLY A 53 4.82 -6.84 0.87
N GLY A 54 4.07 -7.62 0.10
CA GLY A 54 2.75 -7.25 -0.39
C GLY A 54 2.76 -6.79 -1.85
N ARG A 55 1.55 -6.72 -2.42
CA ARG A 55 1.36 -6.32 -3.81
C ARG A 55 1.57 -4.80 -3.96
N PRO A 56 2.36 -4.35 -4.95
CA PRO A 56 2.45 -2.93 -5.27
C PRO A 56 1.08 -2.31 -5.52
N ARG A 57 0.94 -1.03 -5.18
CA ARG A 57 -0.29 -0.29 -5.42
C ARG A 57 -0.51 -0.13 -6.92
N LYS A 58 -1.78 -0.23 -7.33
CA LYS A 58 -2.15 -0.02 -8.74
C LYS A 58 -1.97 1.42 -9.20
N LEU A 59 -2.21 2.39 -8.32
CA LEU A 59 -1.96 3.80 -8.59
C LEU A 59 -0.55 4.18 -8.15
N ASN A 60 0.24 4.72 -9.08
CA ASN A 60 1.52 5.33 -8.76
C ASN A 60 1.30 6.70 -8.06
N PRO A 61 2.30 7.24 -7.33
CA PRO A 61 2.16 8.52 -6.63
C PRO A 61 1.80 9.70 -7.54
N THR A 62 2.27 9.70 -8.78
CA THR A 62 1.98 10.76 -9.77
C THR A 62 0.51 10.74 -10.21
N ALA A 63 -0.05 9.56 -10.47
CA ALA A 63 -1.44 9.34 -10.81
C ALA A 63 -2.36 9.69 -9.64
N THR A 64 -1.93 9.40 -8.39
CA THR A 64 -2.64 9.86 -7.19
C THR A 64 -2.71 11.38 -7.12
N ARG A 65 -1.59 12.09 -7.33
CA ARG A 65 -1.57 13.56 -7.35
C ARG A 65 -2.44 14.12 -8.47
N TYR A 66 -2.39 13.51 -9.65
CA TYR A 66 -3.23 13.91 -10.77
C TYR A 66 -4.72 13.72 -10.46
N ALA A 67 -5.10 12.60 -9.83
CA ALA A 67 -6.48 12.36 -9.39
C ALA A 67 -6.96 13.45 -8.42
N VAL A 68 -6.14 13.81 -7.43
CA VAL A 68 -6.41 14.90 -6.47
C VAL A 68 -6.58 16.23 -7.21
N ARG A 69 -5.67 16.56 -8.12
CA ARG A 69 -5.73 17.78 -8.94
C ARG A 69 -6.99 17.83 -9.80
N LEU A 70 -7.35 16.73 -10.43
CA LEU A 70 -8.53 16.62 -11.29
C LEU A 70 -9.83 16.87 -10.51
N VAL A 71 -9.94 16.33 -9.30
CA VAL A 71 -11.13 16.51 -8.44
C VAL A 71 -11.18 17.91 -7.82
N THR A 72 -10.03 18.52 -7.51
CA THR A 72 -9.96 19.84 -6.88
C THR A 72 -10.12 20.99 -7.88
N GLN A 73 -9.54 20.88 -9.08
CA GLN A 73 -9.61 21.90 -10.12
C GLN A 73 -10.83 21.72 -11.05
N GLY A 74 -11.28 20.48 -11.24
CA GLY A 74 -12.44 20.18 -12.05
C GLY A 74 -13.72 20.39 -11.25
N SER A 75 -14.46 21.46 -11.55
CA SER A 75 -15.81 21.68 -11.02
C SER A 75 -16.69 20.47 -11.40
N LYS A 76 -16.96 19.58 -10.43
CA LYS A 76 -17.85 18.40 -10.51
C LYS A 76 -17.24 17.07 -11.00
N VAL A 77 -15.93 16.86 -10.97
CA VAL A 77 -15.38 15.52 -11.29
C VAL A 77 -15.55 14.56 -10.11
N GLY A 78 -16.43 13.58 -10.28
CA GLY A 78 -16.62 12.49 -9.32
C GLY A 78 -15.57 11.37 -9.46
N THR A 79 -15.50 10.46 -8.48
CA THR A 79 -14.54 9.34 -8.48
C THR A 79 -14.65 8.44 -9.70
N LYS A 80 -15.86 8.19 -10.21
CA LYS A 80 -16.11 7.38 -11.42
C LYS A 80 -15.53 8.04 -12.67
N GLN A 81 -15.68 9.36 -12.80
CA GLN A 81 -15.15 10.11 -13.94
C GLN A 81 -13.61 10.15 -13.87
N ALA A 82 -13.06 10.46 -12.70
CA ALA A 82 -11.62 10.41 -12.47
C ALA A 82 -11.02 9.03 -12.79
N ALA A 83 -11.70 7.94 -12.42
CA ALA A 83 -11.26 6.58 -12.74
C ALA A 83 -11.25 6.31 -14.24
N ARG A 84 -12.26 6.77 -14.99
CA ARG A 84 -12.28 6.65 -16.46
C ARG A 84 -11.12 7.42 -17.08
N THR A 85 -10.94 8.68 -16.71
CA THR A 85 -9.83 9.51 -17.21
C THR A 85 -8.47 8.88 -16.93
N LEU A 86 -8.25 8.41 -15.69
CA LEU A 86 -7.00 7.74 -15.32
C LEU A 86 -6.81 6.42 -16.08
N SER A 87 -7.88 5.68 -16.33
CA SER A 87 -7.80 4.42 -17.09
C SER A 87 -7.40 4.68 -18.54
N THR A 88 -7.98 5.70 -19.17
CA THR A 88 -7.60 6.11 -20.53
C THR A 88 -6.15 6.56 -20.61
N LEU A 89 -5.66 7.34 -19.64
CA LEU A 89 -4.29 7.85 -19.62
C LEU A 89 -3.24 6.76 -19.34
N THR A 90 -3.57 5.81 -18.47
CA THR A 90 -2.63 4.77 -18.03
C THR A 90 -2.70 3.53 -18.93
N GLY A 91 -3.74 3.39 -19.75
CA GLY A 91 -4.01 2.17 -20.51
C GLY A 91 -4.48 0.99 -19.64
N GLU A 92 -4.68 1.20 -18.34
CA GLU A 92 -5.08 0.17 -17.38
C GLU A 92 -6.49 0.41 -16.85
N SER A 93 -7.28 -0.65 -16.65
CA SER A 93 -8.60 -0.54 -16.00
C SER A 93 -8.47 -0.20 -14.51
N ILE A 94 -8.75 1.04 -14.13
CA ILE A 94 -8.71 1.52 -12.74
C ILE A 94 -10.12 1.60 -12.17
N SER A 95 -10.34 0.94 -11.03
CA SER A 95 -11.64 0.99 -10.35
C SER A 95 -11.87 2.34 -9.66
N ALA A 96 -13.14 2.77 -9.59
CA ALA A 96 -13.52 3.96 -8.83
C ALA A 96 -13.16 3.85 -7.34
N GLU A 97 -13.11 2.64 -6.79
CA GLU A 97 -12.71 2.39 -5.40
C GLU A 97 -11.23 2.65 -5.17
N THR A 98 -10.38 2.26 -6.11
CA THR A 98 -8.93 2.56 -6.07
C THR A 98 -8.70 4.06 -6.04
N VAL A 99 -9.42 4.82 -6.88
CA VAL A 99 -9.37 6.29 -6.90
C VAL A 99 -9.89 6.87 -5.58
N ARG A 100 -11.02 6.37 -5.05
CA ARG A 100 -11.56 6.84 -3.77
C ARG A 100 -10.56 6.70 -2.63
N ARG A 101 -9.85 5.57 -2.54
CA ARG A 101 -8.80 5.35 -1.54
C ARG A 101 -7.65 6.33 -1.70
N ALA A 102 -7.18 6.54 -2.93
CA ALA A 102 -6.11 7.49 -3.23
C ALA A 102 -6.50 8.94 -2.87
N LEU A 103 -7.74 9.35 -3.15
CA LEU A 103 -8.25 10.67 -2.76
C LEU A 103 -8.34 10.83 -1.24
N LYS A 104 -8.76 9.78 -0.52
CA LYS A 104 -8.81 9.79 0.95
C LYS A 104 -7.42 9.91 1.58
N GLU A 105 -6.42 9.26 1.02
CA GLU A 105 -5.02 9.43 1.42
C GLU A 105 -4.50 10.83 1.11
N GLY A 106 -4.95 11.42 0.00
CA GLY A 106 -4.72 12.84 -0.33
C GLY A 106 -5.54 13.83 0.51
N GLY A 107 -6.23 13.38 1.56
CA GLY A 107 -6.98 14.23 2.49
C GLY A 107 -8.38 14.63 2.03
N LEU A 108 -8.83 14.20 0.85
CA LEU A 108 -10.15 14.55 0.31
C LEU A 108 -11.26 13.66 0.87
N ARG A 109 -12.43 14.27 1.07
CA ARG A 109 -13.66 13.57 1.50
C ARG A 109 -14.83 13.98 0.61
N ALA A 110 -15.86 13.15 0.61
CA ALA A 110 -17.09 13.47 -0.10
C ALA A 110 -17.74 14.73 0.49
N VAL A 111 -18.09 15.67 -0.39
CA VAL A 111 -18.88 16.84 -0.01
C VAL A 111 -20.29 16.37 0.34
N LYS A 112 -20.75 16.66 1.56
CA LYS A 112 -22.14 16.43 1.95
C LYS A 112 -23.00 17.53 1.36
N LYS A 113 -24.10 17.16 0.70
CA LYS A 113 -25.08 18.13 0.22
C LYS A 113 -25.70 18.82 1.43
N ALA A 114 -25.63 20.16 1.47
CA ALA A 114 -26.35 20.92 2.48
C ALA A 114 -27.85 20.64 2.36
N TRP A 115 -28.51 20.47 3.50
CA TRP A 115 -29.96 20.36 3.53
C TRP A 115 -30.55 21.66 2.99
N LYS A 116 -31.45 21.55 2.00
CA LYS A 116 -32.19 22.68 1.47
C LYS A 116 -33.61 22.63 2.03
N PRO A 117 -34.21 23.77 2.40
CA PRO A 117 -35.61 23.81 2.79
C PRO A 117 -36.49 23.27 1.66
N LYS A 118 -37.61 22.65 2.03
CA LYS A 118 -38.60 22.18 1.06
C LYS A 118 -39.08 23.37 0.23
N ALA A 119 -39.20 23.20 -1.09
CA ALA A 119 -39.75 24.23 -1.95
C ALA A 119 -41.18 24.57 -1.50
N ILE A 120 -41.51 25.85 -1.49
CA ILE A 120 -42.87 26.32 -1.20
C ILE A 120 -43.80 25.79 -2.32
N PRO A 121 -45.03 25.36 -2.01
CA PRO A 121 -45.94 24.72 -2.98
C PRO A 121 -46.16 25.47 -4.30
N GLY A 122 -45.95 26.79 -4.37
CA GLY A 122 -46.09 27.60 -5.59
C GLY A 122 -44.86 27.66 -6.51
N HIS A 123 -43.74 27.06 -6.13
CA HIS A 123 -42.49 27.07 -6.94
C HIS A 123 -41.99 25.66 -7.30
N ALA A 124 -42.71 24.61 -6.90
CA ALA A 124 -42.51 23.28 -7.45
C ALA A 124 -43.00 23.31 -8.90
N LYS A 125 -42.11 23.12 -9.87
CA LYS A 125 -42.53 22.88 -11.26
C LYS A 125 -43.28 21.55 -11.29
N GLU A 126 -44.49 21.55 -11.86
CA GLU A 126 -45.23 20.35 -12.24
C GLU A 126 -44.40 19.45 -13.17
#